data_AF-D7DZC2-F1
#
_entry.id   AF-D7DZC2-F1
#
_cell.length_a   1.000
_cell.length_b   1.000
_cell.length_c   1.000
_cell.angle_alpha   90.00
_cell.angle_beta   90.00
_cell.angle_gamma   90.00
#
_symmetry.space_group_name_H-M   'P 1'
#
loop_
_entity.id
_entity.type
_entity.pdbx_description
1 polymer ?
#
loop_
_entity_poly.entity_id
_entity_poly.type
_entity_poly.pdbx_seq_one_letter_code
_entity_poly.pdbx_strand_id
1 'polypeptide(L)'
;MVNQQEMNSITQVDEFAEILAAARRMQQDWLEYGLNFVHLYVEDVDGDWLETWGNDEILGNSLLDSIKEFLVSNDNVAVKIRYGLGDRPLFDLAINLEECLRITREDEKTSAVRDILARHLLACDIELLDLANSLVEKLM
;
A
#
# COMPACT_ATOMS: atom_id res chain seq x y z
N MET A 1 34.08 -2.31 24.21
CA MET A 1 32.80 -2.83 23.70
C MET A 1 32.84 -2.78 22.17
N VAL A 2 33.58 -3.69 21.52
CA VAL A 2 33.80 -3.70 20.05
C VAL A 2 33.10 -4.89 19.36
N ASN A 3 32.70 -5.94 20.10
CA ASN A 3 32.24 -7.19 19.48
C ASN A 3 30.78 -7.21 19.00
N GLN A 4 29.91 -6.29 19.42
CA GLN A 4 28.49 -6.35 19.05
C GLN A 4 28.20 -5.76 17.66
N GLN A 5 28.96 -4.74 17.25
CA GLN A 5 28.75 -4.07 15.97
C GLN A 5 29.35 -4.87 14.81
N GLU A 6 30.46 -5.56 15.04
CA GLU A 6 31.08 -6.47 14.05
C GLU A 6 30.19 -7.70 13.80
N MET A 7 29.63 -8.32 14.85
CA MET A 7 28.75 -9.48 14.71
C MET A 7 27.48 -9.18 13.89
N ASN A 8 26.83 -8.04 14.11
CA ASN A 8 25.65 -7.64 13.33
C ASN A 8 25.98 -7.35 11.86
N SER A 9 27.18 -6.82 11.58
CA SER A 9 27.62 -6.59 10.20
C SER A 9 27.92 -7.89 9.45
N ILE A 10 28.46 -8.90 10.15
CA ILE A 10 28.78 -10.21 9.57
C ILE A 10 27.49 -10.97 9.25
N THR A 11 26.50 -10.98 10.15
CA THR A 11 25.21 -11.66 9.90
C THR A 11 24.42 -11.03 8.75
N GLN A 12 24.47 -9.70 8.59
CA GLN A 12 23.84 -9.02 7.46
C GLN A 12 24.54 -9.34 6.14
N VAL A 13 25.88 -9.47 6.15
CA VAL A 13 26.64 -9.84 4.95
C VAL A 13 26.37 -11.28 4.55
N ASP A 14 26.23 -12.20 5.50
CA ASP A 14 25.88 -13.60 5.24
C ASP A 14 24.44 -13.73 4.70
N GLU A 15 23.47 -13.06 5.31
CA GLU A 15 22.08 -13.03 4.84
C GLU A 15 21.98 -12.41 3.43
N PHE A 16 22.69 -11.32 3.19
CA PHE A 16 22.77 -10.70 1.87
C PHE A 16 23.44 -11.62 0.84
N ALA A 17 24.47 -12.37 1.23
CA ALA A 17 25.13 -13.33 0.35
C ALA A 17 24.22 -14.52 0.01
N GLU A 18 23.41 -14.97 0.96
CA GLU A 18 22.40 -16.02 0.72
C GLU A 18 21.31 -15.53 -0.25
N ILE A 19 20.77 -14.33 -0.05
CA ILE A 19 19.77 -13.73 -0.95
C ILE A 19 20.36 -13.53 -2.35
N LEU A 20 21.59 -13.04 -2.44
CA LEU A 20 22.27 -12.82 -3.73
C LEU A 20 22.55 -14.15 -4.44
N ALA A 21 22.97 -15.18 -3.70
CA ALA A 21 23.19 -16.51 -4.26
C ALA A 21 21.88 -17.15 -4.75
N ALA A 22 20.79 -16.97 -4.02
CA ALA A 22 19.46 -17.41 -4.42
C ALA A 22 18.99 -16.69 -5.70
N ALA A 23 19.12 -15.37 -5.77
CA ALA A 23 18.78 -14.59 -6.96
C ALA A 23 19.61 -14.99 -8.18
N ARG A 24 20.91 -15.30 -7.98
CA ARG A 24 21.79 -15.74 -9.07
C ARG A 24 21.47 -17.15 -9.57
N ARG A 25 21.02 -18.04 -8.70
CA ARG A 25 20.49 -19.36 -9.11
C ARG A 25 19.22 -19.20 -9.93
N MET A 26 18.27 -18.38 -9.46
CA MET A 26 17.05 -18.08 -10.20
C MET A 26 17.32 -17.50 -11.59
N GLN A 27 18.30 -16.60 -11.73
CA GLN A 27 18.74 -16.08 -13.04
C GLN A 27 19.33 -17.17 -13.94
N GLN A 28 20.12 -18.08 -13.37
CA GLN A 28 20.71 -19.19 -14.13
C GLN A 28 19.65 -20.20 -14.56
N ASP A 29 18.72 -20.53 -13.68
CA ASP A 29 17.58 -21.39 -13.97
C ASP A 29 16.70 -20.78 -15.08
N TRP A 30 16.59 -19.44 -15.12
CA TRP A 30 15.91 -18.71 -16.20
C TRP A 30 16.56 -18.86 -17.56
N LEU A 31 17.89 -18.75 -17.60
CA LEU A 31 18.66 -18.91 -18.83
C LEU A 31 18.66 -20.36 -19.33
N GLU A 32 18.58 -21.34 -18.42
CA GLU A 32 18.74 -22.76 -18.73
C GLU A 32 17.40 -23.45 -19.05
N TYR A 33 16.31 -23.12 -18.33
CA TYR A 33 15.04 -23.84 -18.39
C TYR A 33 13.84 -23.02 -18.89
N GLY A 34 13.99 -21.70 -19.13
CA GLY A 34 12.89 -20.85 -19.60
C GLY A 34 11.68 -20.85 -18.65
N LEU A 35 10.43 -20.59 -19.06
CA LEU A 35 9.29 -20.52 -18.11
C LEU A 35 8.96 -21.79 -17.28
N ASN A 36 9.65 -22.92 -17.52
CA ASN A 36 9.35 -24.23 -16.93
C ASN A 36 9.87 -24.45 -15.48
N PHE A 37 10.52 -23.45 -14.87
CA PHE A 37 11.03 -23.55 -13.48
C PHE A 37 10.32 -22.59 -12.50
N VAL A 38 9.36 -21.79 -12.96
CA VAL A 38 8.65 -20.83 -12.10
C VAL A 38 7.91 -21.53 -10.95
N HIS A 39 7.48 -22.78 -11.19
CA HIS A 39 6.93 -23.71 -10.20
C HIS A 39 7.83 -23.96 -8.97
N LEU A 40 9.14 -23.68 -9.03
CA LEU A 40 10.04 -23.81 -7.88
C LEU A 40 10.01 -22.60 -6.93
N TYR A 41 9.54 -21.45 -7.39
CA TYR A 41 9.67 -20.18 -6.67
C TYR A 41 8.32 -19.52 -6.36
N VAL A 42 7.21 -20.05 -6.88
CA VAL A 42 5.86 -19.53 -6.67
C VAL A 42 4.93 -20.68 -6.29
N GLU A 43 4.10 -20.47 -5.26
CA GLU A 43 3.31 -21.54 -4.62
C GLU A 43 2.01 -21.89 -5.39
N ASP A 44 1.56 -21.04 -6.32
CA ASP A 44 0.33 -21.23 -7.11
C ASP A 44 0.55 -20.90 -8.60
N VAL A 45 1.40 -21.70 -9.27
CA VAL A 45 1.83 -21.41 -10.66
C VAL A 45 0.78 -21.79 -11.70
N ASP A 46 -0.16 -22.65 -11.33
CA ASP A 46 -1.31 -23.04 -12.16
C ASP A 46 -2.49 -22.05 -12.04
N GLY A 47 -2.42 -21.08 -11.12
CA GLY A 47 -3.39 -20.00 -10.99
C GLY A 47 -3.21 -18.89 -12.04
N ASP A 48 -4.14 -17.95 -12.08
CA ASP A 48 -4.13 -16.85 -13.05
C ASP A 48 -3.04 -15.79 -12.77
N TRP A 49 -2.11 -16.04 -11.85
CA TRP A 49 -1.12 -15.08 -11.36
C TRP A 49 -0.35 -14.38 -12.49
N LEU A 50 0.04 -15.09 -13.55
CA LEU A 50 0.72 -14.48 -14.71
C LEU A 50 -0.19 -13.55 -15.53
N GLU A 51 -1.50 -13.82 -15.58
CA GLU A 51 -2.50 -12.97 -16.22
C GLU A 51 -2.92 -11.79 -15.34
N THR A 52 -2.84 -11.94 -14.00
CA THR A 52 -3.07 -10.88 -13.01
C THR A 52 -1.80 -10.10 -12.64
N TRP A 53 -0.62 -10.48 -13.15
CA TRP A 53 0.64 -9.80 -12.90
C TRP A 53 0.63 -8.42 -13.58
N GLY A 54 0.33 -7.39 -12.78
CA GLY A 54 0.10 -6.01 -13.21
C GLY A 54 -1.34 -5.53 -13.01
N ASN A 55 -2.31 -6.42 -12.80
CA ASN A 55 -3.70 -6.04 -12.51
C ASN A 55 -3.87 -5.50 -11.07
N ASP A 56 -3.01 -5.90 -10.13
CA ASP A 56 -2.98 -5.30 -8.78
C ASP A 56 -2.61 -3.80 -8.82
N GLU A 57 -1.82 -3.38 -9.83
CA GLU A 57 -1.55 -1.98 -10.12
C GLU A 57 -2.75 -1.31 -10.83
N ILE A 58 -3.43 -2.00 -11.75
CA ILE A 58 -4.55 -1.41 -12.51
C ILE A 58 -5.81 -1.18 -11.65
N LEU A 59 -6.14 -2.10 -10.74
CA LEU A 59 -7.26 -1.94 -9.79
C LEU A 59 -6.94 -0.91 -8.70
N GLY A 60 -5.69 -0.87 -8.22
CA GLY A 60 -5.23 0.17 -7.29
C GLY A 60 -5.28 1.56 -7.93
N ASN A 61 -4.91 1.66 -9.21
CA ASN A 61 -4.92 2.94 -9.94
C ASN A 61 -6.34 3.48 -10.15
N SER A 62 -7.34 2.65 -10.45
CA SER A 62 -8.73 3.10 -10.63
C SER A 62 -9.33 3.72 -9.37
N LEU A 63 -9.17 3.05 -8.23
CA LEU A 63 -9.71 3.55 -6.96
C LEU A 63 -8.91 4.75 -6.47
N LEU A 64 -7.58 4.70 -6.58
CA LEU A 64 -6.70 5.83 -6.25
C LEU A 64 -7.01 7.07 -7.11
N ASP A 65 -7.25 6.91 -8.41
CA ASP A 65 -7.58 8.03 -9.29
C ASP A 65 -8.97 8.61 -8.96
N SER A 66 -9.94 7.76 -8.60
CA SER A 66 -11.25 8.22 -8.11
C SER A 66 -11.12 9.03 -6.80
N ILE A 67 -10.27 8.58 -5.88
CA ILE A 67 -9.95 9.33 -4.65
C ILE A 67 -9.27 10.65 -4.97
N LYS A 68 -8.30 10.67 -5.89
CA LYS A 68 -7.61 11.91 -6.29
C LYS A 68 -8.59 12.90 -6.89
N GLU A 69 -9.44 12.47 -7.81
CA GLU A 69 -10.46 13.33 -8.42
C GLU A 69 -11.42 13.88 -7.35
N PHE A 70 -11.86 13.02 -6.42
CA PHE A 70 -12.68 13.44 -5.29
C PHE A 70 -11.97 14.48 -4.41
N LEU A 71 -10.72 14.23 -4.02
CA LEU A 71 -9.91 15.11 -3.17
C LEU A 71 -9.56 16.44 -3.83
N VAL A 72 -9.65 16.55 -5.16
CA VAL A 72 -9.49 17.80 -5.93
C VAL A 72 -10.84 18.48 -6.21
N SER A 73 -11.95 17.75 -6.10
CA SER A 73 -13.30 18.26 -6.37
C SER A 73 -13.73 19.40 -5.44
N ASN A 74 -14.78 20.12 -5.81
CA ASN A 74 -15.40 21.16 -4.97
C ASN A 74 -16.42 20.60 -3.96
N ASP A 75 -16.40 19.28 -3.70
CA ASP A 75 -17.25 18.71 -2.67
C ASP A 75 -16.93 19.31 -1.29
N ASN A 76 -17.95 19.55 -0.46
CA ASN A 76 -17.79 20.13 0.87
C ASN A 76 -16.83 19.28 1.74
N VAL A 77 -16.88 17.95 1.61
CA VAL A 77 -15.99 17.04 2.35
C VAL A 77 -14.55 17.21 1.87
N ALA A 78 -14.32 17.23 0.55
CA ALA A 78 -13.00 17.41 -0.03
C ALA A 78 -12.40 18.79 0.31
N VAL A 79 -13.21 19.85 0.27
CA VAL A 79 -12.80 21.20 0.66
C VAL A 79 -12.38 21.26 2.13
N LYS A 80 -13.15 20.64 3.03
CA LYS A 80 -12.80 20.55 4.46
C LYS A 80 -11.49 19.79 4.68
N ILE A 81 -11.28 18.69 3.97
CA ILE A 81 -10.04 17.91 4.03
C ILE A 81 -8.87 18.75 3.57
N ARG A 82 -8.96 19.43 2.42
CA ARG A 82 -7.89 20.30 1.92
C ARG A 82 -7.57 21.43 2.91
N TYR A 83 -8.59 22.04 3.50
CA TYR A 83 -8.41 23.09 4.49
C TYR A 83 -7.67 22.58 5.74
N GLY A 84 -8.05 21.40 6.24
CA GLY A 84 -7.40 20.78 7.40
C GLY A 84 -6.00 20.24 7.12
N LEU A 85 -5.73 19.84 5.87
CA LEU A 85 -4.46 19.28 5.43
C LEU A 85 -3.37 20.35 5.24
N GLY A 86 -3.75 21.59 4.93
CA GLY A 86 -2.83 22.71 4.75
C GLY A 86 -1.84 22.46 3.61
N ASP A 87 -0.54 22.48 3.93
CA ASP A 87 0.56 22.27 2.97
C ASP A 87 0.98 20.79 2.83
N ARG A 88 0.32 19.85 3.50
CA ARG A 88 0.68 18.43 3.40
C ARG A 88 0.31 17.85 2.03
N PRO A 89 1.06 16.85 1.52
CA PRO A 89 0.79 16.26 0.22
C PRO A 89 -0.55 15.51 0.21
N LEU A 90 -1.49 15.98 -0.61
CA LEU A 90 -2.78 15.31 -0.89
C LEU A 90 -2.61 13.87 -1.40
N PHE A 91 -1.51 13.62 -2.11
CA PHE A 91 -1.21 12.31 -2.66
C PHE A 91 -0.91 11.27 -1.57
N ASP A 92 -0.22 11.65 -0.50
CA ASP A 92 0.05 10.76 0.64
C ASP A 92 -1.27 10.37 1.32
N LEU A 93 -2.16 11.33 1.52
CA LEU A 93 -3.50 11.07 2.03
C LEU A 93 -4.29 10.13 1.10
N ALA A 94 -4.20 10.33 -0.23
CA ALA A 94 -4.91 9.49 -1.21
C ALA A 94 -4.45 8.03 -1.16
N ILE A 95 -3.14 7.77 -1.01
CA ILE A 95 -2.59 6.42 -0.89
C ILE A 95 -3.10 5.75 0.40
N ASN A 96 -2.97 6.45 1.53
CA ASN A 96 -3.42 5.90 2.81
C ASN A 96 -4.94 5.59 2.79
N LEU A 97 -5.74 6.44 2.12
CA LEU A 97 -7.16 6.19 1.92
C LEU A 97 -7.43 4.98 1.02
N GLU A 98 -6.69 4.81 -0.08
CA GLU A 98 -6.82 3.64 -0.97
C GLU A 98 -6.58 2.34 -0.20
N GLU A 99 -5.53 2.29 0.61
CA GLU A 99 -5.20 1.14 1.44
C GLU A 99 -6.33 0.80 2.44
N CYS A 100 -6.93 1.82 3.06
CA CYS A 100 -8.06 1.60 3.98
C CYS A 100 -9.36 1.23 3.28
N LEU A 101 -9.59 1.70 2.05
CA LEU A 101 -10.81 1.39 1.31
C LEU A 101 -10.81 -0.04 0.76
N ARG A 102 -9.63 -0.69 0.64
CA ARG A 102 -9.48 -2.13 0.35
C ARG A 102 -9.93 -3.04 1.50
N ILE A 103 -10.10 -2.52 2.73
CA ILE A 103 -10.57 -3.31 3.87
C ILE A 103 -12.00 -3.78 3.60
N THR A 104 -12.23 -5.10 3.74
CA THR A 104 -13.50 -5.75 3.36
C THR A 104 -14.61 -5.56 4.39
N ARG A 105 -14.27 -5.21 5.64
CA ARG A 105 -15.21 -4.96 6.74
C ARG A 105 -15.52 -3.47 6.86
N GLU A 106 -16.80 -3.12 6.73
CA GLU A 106 -17.29 -1.73 6.69
C GLU A 106 -17.06 -0.96 8.00
N ASP A 107 -17.27 -1.64 9.14
CA ASP A 107 -17.06 -1.09 10.49
C ASP A 107 -15.57 -0.80 10.78
N GLU A 108 -14.67 -1.64 10.25
CA GLU A 108 -13.22 -1.44 10.36
C GLU A 108 -12.73 -0.39 9.38
N LYS A 109 -13.34 -0.29 8.19
CA LYS A 109 -13.03 0.68 7.14
C LYS A 109 -13.25 2.12 7.59
N THR A 110 -14.41 2.41 8.17
CA THR A 110 -14.72 3.76 8.71
C THR A 110 -13.76 4.16 9.84
N SER A 111 -13.44 3.20 10.72
CA SER A 111 -12.48 3.40 11.82
C SER A 111 -11.06 3.66 11.30
N ALA A 112 -10.62 2.93 10.28
CA ALA A 112 -9.31 3.11 9.66
C ALA A 112 -9.19 4.47 8.93
N VAL A 113 -10.23 4.87 8.20
CA VAL A 113 -10.31 6.19 7.56
C VAL A 113 -10.28 7.31 8.62
N ARG A 114 -11.03 7.16 9.73
CA ARG A 114 -10.99 8.12 10.85
C ARG A 114 -9.58 8.24 11.42
N ASP A 115 -8.89 7.12 11.67
CA ASP A 115 -7.54 7.14 12.24
C ASP A 115 -6.54 7.81 11.28
N ILE A 116 -6.67 7.61 9.97
CA ILE A 116 -5.87 8.35 8.98
C ILE A 116 -6.18 9.85 9.06
N LEU A 117 -7.46 10.23 9.07
CA LEU A 117 -7.86 11.63 9.15
C LEU A 117 -7.35 12.26 10.45
N ALA A 118 -7.37 11.55 11.57
CA ALA A 118 -6.82 12.02 12.84
C ALA A 118 -5.29 12.28 12.80
N ARG A 119 -4.55 11.54 11.96
CA ARG A 119 -3.11 11.75 11.74
C ARG A 119 -2.83 12.99 10.89
N HIS A 120 -3.77 13.39 10.06
CA HIS A 120 -3.60 14.47 9.08
C HIS A 120 -4.29 15.78 9.46
N LEU A 121 -5.42 15.71 10.15
CA LEU A 121 -6.28 16.82 10.53
C LEU A 121 -6.29 17.01 12.05
N LEU A 122 -6.25 18.27 12.47
CA LEU A 122 -6.49 18.67 13.86
C LEU A 122 -7.98 19.00 14.05
N ALA A 123 -8.83 17.97 14.06
CA ALA A 123 -10.27 18.09 14.28
C ALA A 123 -10.72 17.25 15.48
N CYS A 124 -11.90 17.56 16.02
CA CYS A 124 -12.48 16.79 17.12
C CYS A 124 -12.89 15.38 16.64
N ASP A 125 -12.85 14.40 17.53
CA ASP A 125 -13.12 12.99 17.22
C ASP A 125 -14.50 12.77 16.56
N ILE A 126 -15.50 13.55 16.98
CA ILE A 126 -16.85 13.54 16.39
C ILE A 126 -16.84 14.08 14.95
N GLU A 127 -16.14 15.19 14.71
CA GLU A 127 -16.04 15.78 13.37
C GLU A 127 -15.25 14.88 12.41
N LEU A 128 -14.22 14.21 12.92
CA LEU A 128 -13.43 13.23 12.17
C LEU A 128 -14.28 12.01 11.80
N LEU A 129 -15.11 11.53 12.71
CA LEU A 129 -16.01 10.40 12.46
C LEU A 129 -17.08 10.75 11.42
N ASP A 130 -17.69 11.93 11.52
CA ASP A 130 -18.66 12.42 10.53
C ASP A 130 -18.01 12.60 9.14
N LEU A 131 -16.76 13.10 9.11
CA LEU A 131 -15.98 13.25 7.88
C LEU A 131 -15.63 11.89 7.27
N ALA A 132 -15.22 10.92 8.10
CA ALA A 132 -14.89 9.57 7.67
C ALA A 132 -16.11 8.86 7.08
N ASN A 133 -17.26 8.94 7.75
CA ASN A 133 -18.51 8.37 7.24
C ASN A 133 -18.93 9.01 5.92
N SER A 134 -18.90 10.34 5.83
CA SER A 134 -19.25 11.06 4.61
C SER A 134 -18.29 10.76 3.44
N LEU A 135 -17.02 10.49 3.74
CA LEU A 135 -16.00 10.15 2.75
C LEU A 135 -16.18 8.72 2.24
N VAL A 136 -16.46 7.77 3.14
CA VAL A 136 -16.76 6.38 2.75
C VAL A 136 -18.04 6.32 1.93
N GLU A 137 -19.10 7.05 2.29
CA GLU A 137 -20.36 7.11 1.53
C GLU A 137 -20.20 7.71 0.12
N LYS A 138 -19.22 8.59 -0.09
CA LYS A 138 -18.99 9.25 -1.39
C LYS A 138 -18.06 8.49 -2.32
N LEU A 139 -17.26 7.57 -1.78
CA LEU A 139 -16.26 6.79 -2.51
C LEU A 139 -16.69 5.32 -2.72
N MET A 140 -17.85 4.93 -2.17
CA MET A 140 -18.56 3.65 -2.37
C MET A 140 -19.80 3.88 -3.23
#